data_AF-A0AAN6IED0-F1
#
_entry.id   AF-A0AAN6IED0-F1
#
_cell.length_a   1.000
_cell.length_b   1.000
_cell.length_c   1.000
_cell.angle_alpha   90.00
_cell.angle_beta   90.00
_cell.angle_gamma   90.00
#
_symmetry.space_group_name_H-M   'P 1'
#
loop_
_entity.id
_entity.type
_entity.pdbx_description
1 polymer ?
#
loop_
_entity_poly.entity_id
_entity_poly.type
_entity_poly.pdbx_seq_one_letter_code
_entity_poly.pdbx_strand_id
1 'polypeptide(L)'
;MADTRCADPDLQLDVDIMILEYTLYKAVQAQFDLASSGHQDEAKAVESTRILSIFDSFIQIFNQMHPSHVKSPDFYTNLDILEFLVLLSSRSAKTTPFSADTPKKLHDQTMRNLDSRRQWLVARGHYVQRNFETRMQQDFEDQIYHAWTSRPIFTQTASQCNDQPSLFDLLTRFVSISADFSALTGQHPNDKWMEIACEFMLQASMEALQSRLGAGIYEKTQPGLDDCFAWGYISDDLLYADDEQTGLLNDLFRNPETGTTEGPRWTNLRAQYLSELSIAFDVSAQSQACRLDRLANKYPLASYQEGLVSFMASVWNIYCEQLGGKPVLLQIEEGHLKTLGLEGREFDEFMVRVGLKDGEGGILNLHLGMDLDCVQRGPGVQPQGDPRTRVRPSI
;
A
#
# COMPACT_ATOMS: atom_id res chain seq x y z
N MET A 1 -24.39 -12.37 42.52
CA MET A 1 -24.24 -13.06 41.23
C MET A 1 -23.16 -12.32 40.50
N ALA A 2 -22.00 -12.96 40.26
CA ALA A 2 -20.95 -12.33 39.47
C ALA A 2 -21.48 -12.12 38.04
N ASP A 3 -21.27 -10.93 37.49
CA ASP A 3 -21.65 -10.61 36.12
C ASP A 3 -20.85 -11.53 35.18
N THR A 4 -21.48 -12.58 34.67
CA THR A 4 -20.89 -13.57 33.76
C THR A 4 -20.71 -13.02 32.34
N ARG A 5 -20.70 -11.69 32.18
CA ARG A 5 -20.57 -10.97 30.91
C ARG A 5 -19.15 -10.51 30.61
N CYS A 6 -18.20 -10.66 31.54
CA CYS A 6 -16.79 -10.49 31.20
C CYS A 6 -16.28 -11.78 30.57
N ALA A 7 -15.62 -11.66 29.41
CA ALA A 7 -14.80 -12.72 28.88
C ALA A 7 -13.81 -13.17 29.97
N ASP A 8 -13.49 -14.45 29.97
CA ASP A 8 -12.37 -14.95 30.77
C ASP A 8 -11.16 -14.05 30.51
N PRO A 9 -10.56 -13.39 31.53
CA PRO A 9 -9.42 -12.51 31.32
C PRO A 9 -8.28 -13.20 30.57
N ASP A 10 -8.18 -14.52 30.67
CA ASP A 10 -7.18 -15.32 29.97
C ASP A 10 -7.44 -15.40 28.44
N LEU A 11 -8.68 -15.14 27.99
CA LEU A 11 -9.09 -15.15 26.58
C LEU A 11 -9.26 -13.75 25.97
N GLN A 12 -9.13 -12.69 26.78
CA GLN A 12 -9.37 -11.32 26.33
C GLN A 12 -8.46 -10.92 25.15
N LEU A 13 -7.19 -11.33 25.19
CA LEU A 13 -6.24 -11.04 24.11
C LEU A 13 -6.67 -11.69 22.79
N ASP A 14 -7.08 -12.95 22.81
CA ASP A 14 -7.49 -13.67 21.59
C ASP A 14 -8.72 -13.01 20.97
N VAL A 15 -9.69 -12.62 21.80
CA VAL A 15 -10.88 -11.88 21.36
C VAL A 15 -10.49 -10.54 20.73
N ASP A 16 -9.59 -9.80 21.37
CA ASP A 16 -9.13 -8.50 20.86
C ASP A 16 -8.36 -8.63 19.54
N ILE A 17 -7.53 -9.68 19.39
CA ILE A 17 -6.84 -9.99 18.12
C ILE A 17 -7.88 -10.30 17.03
N MET A 18 -8.87 -11.14 17.33
CA MET A 18 -9.92 -11.50 16.37
C MET A 18 -10.71 -10.28 15.90
N ILE A 19 -11.06 -9.35 16.80
CA ILE A 19 -11.75 -8.09 16.44
C ILE A 19 -10.82 -7.19 15.62
N LEU A 20 -9.54 -7.10 15.98
CA LEU A 20 -8.56 -6.28 15.27
C LEU A 20 -8.39 -6.73 13.81
N GLU A 21 -8.19 -8.04 13.58
CA GLU A 21 -8.02 -8.60 12.24
C GLU A 21 -9.30 -8.48 11.41
N TYR A 22 -10.47 -8.70 12.02
CA TYR A 22 -11.76 -8.55 11.36
C TYR A 22 -12.05 -7.10 10.93
N THR A 23 -11.81 -6.14 11.82
CA THR A 23 -12.03 -4.73 11.51
C THR A 23 -11.06 -4.23 10.44
N LEU A 24 -9.81 -4.68 10.44
CA LEU A 24 -8.84 -4.41 9.37
C LEU A 24 -9.31 -4.99 8.03
N TYR A 25 -9.73 -6.26 7.99
CA TYR A 25 -10.23 -6.88 6.77
C TYR A 25 -11.43 -6.12 6.19
N LYS A 26 -12.42 -5.79 7.03
CA LYS A 26 -13.60 -5.04 6.59
C LYS A 26 -13.22 -3.63 6.12
N ALA A 27 -12.22 -2.99 6.72
CA ALA A 27 -11.71 -1.70 6.26
C ALA A 27 -11.08 -1.81 4.87
N VAL A 28 -10.23 -2.81 4.63
CA VAL A 28 -9.65 -3.06 3.29
C VAL A 28 -10.75 -3.32 2.26
N GLN A 29 -11.70 -4.19 2.58
CA GLN A 29 -12.84 -4.51 1.71
C GLN A 29 -13.64 -3.25 1.34
N ALA A 30 -14.01 -2.44 2.32
CA ALA A 30 -14.79 -1.23 2.09
C ALA A 30 -14.05 -0.21 1.22
N GLN A 31 -12.71 -0.11 1.37
CA GLN A 31 -11.90 0.76 0.54
C GLN A 31 -11.80 0.26 -0.90
N PHE A 32 -11.74 -1.05 -1.14
CA PHE A 32 -11.85 -1.61 -2.49
C PHE A 32 -13.21 -1.33 -3.12
N ASP A 33 -14.30 -1.48 -2.35
CA ASP A 33 -15.66 -1.21 -2.84
C ASP A 33 -15.86 0.26 -3.22
N LEU A 34 -15.28 1.18 -2.44
CA LEU A 34 -15.27 2.62 -2.71
C LEU A 34 -14.41 2.95 -3.95
N ALA A 35 -13.20 2.41 -4.02
CA ALA A 35 -12.30 2.68 -5.15
C ALA A 35 -12.87 2.14 -6.46
N SER A 36 -13.52 0.98 -6.43
CA SER A 36 -14.15 0.35 -7.60
C SER A 36 -15.41 1.09 -8.09
N SER A 37 -16.04 1.93 -7.27
CA SER A 37 -17.18 2.77 -7.68
C SER A 37 -16.75 4.11 -8.31
N GLY A 38 -15.44 4.33 -8.50
CA GLY A 38 -14.89 5.59 -8.99
C GLY A 38 -15.15 6.76 -8.04
N HIS A 39 -15.30 6.49 -6.74
CA HIS A 39 -15.58 7.48 -5.70
C HIS A 39 -16.87 8.30 -5.90
N GLN A 40 -17.81 7.83 -6.72
CA GLN A 40 -19.09 8.52 -6.97
C GLN A 40 -20.23 8.06 -6.06
N ASP A 41 -20.09 6.90 -5.43
CA ASP A 41 -21.11 6.33 -4.54
C ASP A 41 -20.97 6.87 -3.12
N GLU A 42 -21.81 7.83 -2.77
CA GLU A 42 -21.83 8.49 -1.45
C GLU A 42 -22.09 7.47 -0.32
N ALA A 43 -22.93 6.47 -0.53
CA ALA A 43 -23.23 5.47 0.49
C ALA A 43 -21.99 4.62 0.80
N LYS A 44 -21.25 4.21 -0.24
CA LYS A 44 -19.97 3.51 -0.07
C LYS A 44 -18.90 4.39 0.57
N ALA A 45 -18.86 5.69 0.23
CA ALA A 45 -17.91 6.62 0.84
C ALA A 45 -18.16 6.80 2.35
N VAL A 46 -19.42 6.95 2.75
CA VAL A 46 -19.83 7.03 4.16
C VAL A 46 -19.48 5.74 4.89
N GLU A 47 -19.81 4.59 4.30
CA GLU A 47 -19.54 3.30 4.92
C GLU A 47 -18.04 3.01 5.07
N SER A 48 -17.25 3.29 4.03
CA SER A 48 -15.79 3.15 4.06
C SER A 48 -15.15 4.04 5.12
N THR A 49 -15.63 5.28 5.27
CA THR A 49 -15.18 6.20 6.33
C THR A 49 -15.54 5.70 7.72
N ARG A 50 -16.77 5.19 7.88
CA ARG A 50 -17.27 4.64 9.14
C ARG A 50 -16.44 3.43 9.59
N ILE A 51 -16.20 2.48 8.69
CA ILE A 51 -15.42 1.26 9.01
C ILE A 51 -13.97 1.62 9.31
N LEU A 52 -13.35 2.53 8.54
CA LEU A 52 -11.99 3.00 8.80
C LEU A 52 -11.88 3.62 10.20
N SER A 53 -12.82 4.51 10.58
CA SER A 53 -12.85 5.11 11.91
C SER A 53 -13.01 4.09 13.05
N ILE A 54 -13.78 3.01 12.82
CA ILE A 54 -13.91 1.90 13.78
C ILE A 54 -12.56 1.19 13.94
N PHE A 55 -11.90 0.84 12.84
CA PHE A 55 -10.58 0.21 12.87
C PHE A 55 -9.55 1.09 13.58
N ASP A 56 -9.47 2.38 13.25
CA ASP A 56 -8.50 3.32 13.84
C ASP A 56 -8.73 3.52 15.35
N SER A 57 -9.99 3.57 15.77
CA SER A 57 -10.33 3.63 17.19
C SER A 57 -9.92 2.33 17.89
N PHE A 58 -10.19 1.18 17.26
CA PHE A 58 -9.92 -0.13 17.86
C PHE A 58 -8.43 -0.43 17.95
N ILE A 59 -7.63 -0.13 16.92
CA ILE A 59 -6.18 -0.35 16.96
C ILE A 59 -5.50 0.51 18.04
N GLN A 60 -6.00 1.73 18.30
CA GLN A 60 -5.51 2.57 19.40
C GLN A 60 -5.80 1.94 20.76
N ILE A 61 -7.03 1.46 20.97
CA ILE A 61 -7.43 0.77 22.20
C ILE A 61 -6.61 -0.52 22.37
N PHE A 62 -6.49 -1.33 21.32
CA PHE A 62 -5.70 -2.55 21.31
C PHE A 62 -4.24 -2.29 21.72
N ASN A 63 -3.59 -1.27 21.13
CA ASN A 63 -2.21 -0.93 21.46
C ASN A 63 -2.03 -0.44 22.89
N GLN A 64 -3.05 0.18 23.49
CA GLN A 64 -3.02 0.61 24.89
C GLN A 64 -3.20 -0.57 25.86
N MET A 65 -4.07 -1.53 25.52
CA MET A 65 -4.35 -2.70 26.35
C MET A 65 -3.25 -3.76 26.23
N HIS A 66 -2.66 -3.92 25.04
CA HIS A 66 -1.70 -4.98 24.70
C HIS A 66 -0.38 -4.40 24.15
N PRO A 67 0.35 -3.55 24.90
CA PRO A 67 1.52 -2.83 24.39
C PRO A 67 2.70 -3.73 24.02
N SER A 68 2.80 -4.91 24.64
CA SER A 68 3.84 -5.91 24.36
C SER A 68 3.47 -6.88 23.24
N HIS A 69 2.25 -6.79 22.70
CA HIS A 69 1.80 -7.72 21.67
C HIS A 69 2.42 -7.37 20.30
N VAL A 70 3.15 -8.33 19.73
CA VAL A 70 3.71 -8.24 18.39
C VAL A 70 2.66 -8.72 17.39
N LYS A 71 2.32 -7.88 16.42
CA LYS A 71 1.32 -8.22 15.40
C LYS A 71 1.93 -9.16 14.35
N SER A 72 1.09 -10.01 13.76
CA SER A 72 1.51 -10.96 12.73
C SER A 72 1.99 -10.23 11.46
N PRO A 73 2.87 -10.87 10.65
CA PRO A 73 3.20 -10.36 9.31
C PRO A 73 1.94 -10.12 8.48
N ASP A 74 0.95 -11.01 8.61
CA ASP A 74 -0.29 -10.95 7.85
C ASP A 74 -1.14 -9.72 8.17
N PHE A 75 -1.11 -9.28 9.42
CA PHE A 75 -1.71 -8.03 9.84
C PHE A 75 -1.03 -6.84 9.14
N TYR A 76 0.30 -6.82 9.08
CA TYR A 76 1.05 -5.73 8.45
C TYR A 76 0.83 -5.68 6.93
N THR A 77 0.76 -6.83 6.25
CA THR A 77 0.43 -6.87 4.82
C THR A 77 -0.96 -6.27 4.53
N ASN A 78 -1.97 -6.62 5.32
CA ASN A 78 -3.31 -6.02 5.18
C ASN A 78 -3.29 -4.52 5.51
N LEU A 79 -2.50 -4.10 6.49
CA LEU A 79 -2.34 -2.69 6.83
C LEU A 79 -1.67 -1.90 5.71
N ASP A 80 -0.63 -2.44 5.08
CA ASP A 80 0.06 -1.78 3.95
C ASP A 80 -0.89 -1.61 2.74
N ILE A 81 -1.74 -2.62 2.48
CA ILE A 81 -2.80 -2.53 1.45
C ILE A 81 -3.84 -1.47 1.83
N LEU A 82 -4.30 -1.44 3.09
CA LEU A 82 -5.24 -0.43 3.58
C LEU A 82 -4.66 0.97 3.41
N GLU A 83 -3.43 1.20 3.87
CA GLU A 83 -2.74 2.49 3.74
C GLU A 83 -2.63 2.92 2.27
N PHE A 84 -2.27 2.00 1.38
CA PHE A 84 -2.21 2.27 -0.06
C PHE A 84 -3.56 2.73 -0.61
N LEU A 85 -4.65 2.04 -0.29
CA LEU A 85 -6.00 2.37 -0.76
C LEU A 85 -6.53 3.68 -0.18
N VAL A 86 -6.27 3.95 1.10
CA VAL A 86 -6.64 5.21 1.75
C VAL A 86 -5.91 6.38 1.10
N LEU A 87 -4.60 6.25 0.87
CA LEU A 87 -3.81 7.28 0.19
C LEU A 87 -4.26 7.48 -1.25
N LEU A 88 -4.54 6.39 -1.99
CA LEU A 88 -5.07 6.47 -3.35
C LEU A 88 -6.42 7.20 -3.38
N SER A 89 -7.34 6.88 -2.46
CA SER A 89 -8.66 7.50 -2.39
C SER A 89 -8.62 8.97 -1.96
N SER A 90 -7.68 9.34 -1.08
CA SER A 90 -7.48 10.73 -0.64
C SER A 90 -7.09 11.70 -1.76
N ARG A 91 -6.62 11.17 -2.89
CA ARG A 91 -6.31 11.96 -4.09
C ARG A 91 -7.56 12.33 -4.88
N SER A 92 -8.55 11.44 -4.93
CA SER A 92 -9.80 11.64 -5.68
C SER A 92 -10.80 12.49 -4.90
N ALA A 93 -10.81 12.37 -3.57
CA ALA A 93 -11.73 13.10 -2.73
C ALA A 93 -11.14 14.43 -2.26
N LYS A 94 -11.97 15.48 -2.19
CA LYS A 94 -11.66 16.70 -1.43
C LYS A 94 -11.81 16.42 0.08
N THR A 95 -11.21 15.34 0.55
CA THR A 95 -11.24 14.95 1.95
C THR A 95 -10.32 15.84 2.74
N THR A 96 -10.81 16.33 3.87
CA THR A 96 -9.96 16.90 4.90
C THR A 96 -8.90 15.87 5.32
N PRO A 97 -7.66 16.28 5.60
CA PRO A 97 -6.63 15.37 6.04
C PRO A 97 -7.10 14.58 7.26
N PHE A 98 -6.84 13.27 7.24
CA PHE A 98 -7.30 12.33 8.27
C PHE A 98 -6.74 12.70 9.66
N SER A 99 -5.51 13.21 9.71
CA SER A 99 -4.88 13.74 10.92
C SER A 99 -4.10 15.02 10.61
N ALA A 100 -3.93 15.89 11.61
CA ALA A 100 -3.15 17.12 11.51
C ALA A 100 -1.66 16.84 11.18
N ASP A 101 -1.15 15.66 11.56
CA ASP A 101 0.24 15.27 11.32
C ASP A 101 0.46 14.60 9.95
N THR A 102 -0.61 14.23 9.23
CA THR A 102 -0.53 13.49 7.96
C THR A 102 0.34 14.19 6.92
N PRO A 103 0.22 15.51 6.66
CA PRO A 103 1.04 16.18 5.64
C PRO A 103 2.55 16.10 5.93
N LYS A 104 2.93 16.26 7.21
CA LYS A 104 4.33 16.17 7.63
C LYS A 104 4.86 14.74 7.47
N LYS A 105 4.09 13.73 7.90
CA LYS A 105 4.47 12.31 7.74
C LYS A 105 4.64 11.95 6.27
N LEU A 106 3.74 12.42 5.40
CA LEU A 106 3.83 12.21 3.95
C LEU A 106 5.09 12.86 3.39
N HIS A 107 5.38 14.11 3.75
CA HIS A 107 6.60 14.79 3.33
C HIS A 107 7.87 14.03 3.74
N ASP A 108 7.96 13.62 5.01
CA ASP A 108 9.11 12.85 5.53
C ASP A 108 9.23 11.48 4.83
N GLN A 109 8.12 10.87 4.42
CA GLN A 109 8.11 9.65 3.63
C GLN A 109 8.59 9.91 2.20
N THR A 110 8.11 10.96 1.54
CA THR A 110 8.56 11.35 0.18
C THR A 110 10.06 11.60 0.14
N MET A 111 10.60 12.31 1.13
CA MET A 111 12.04 12.57 1.20
C MET A 111 12.86 11.29 1.33
N ARG A 112 12.41 10.34 2.15
CA ARG A 112 13.04 9.02 2.29
C ARG A 112 12.95 8.19 1.01
N ASN A 113 11.79 8.20 0.35
CA ASN A 113 11.59 7.50 -0.91
C ASN A 113 12.53 8.04 -2.00
N LEU A 114 12.64 9.37 -2.11
CA LEU A 114 13.55 10.02 -3.05
C LEU A 114 15.01 9.69 -2.78
N ASP A 115 15.44 9.76 -1.52
CA ASP A 115 16.83 9.42 -1.15
C ASP A 115 17.15 7.96 -1.52
N SER A 116 16.26 7.03 -1.19
CA SER A 116 16.39 5.61 -1.57
C SER A 116 16.48 5.43 -3.09
N ARG A 117 15.62 6.09 -3.88
CA ARG A 117 15.65 5.98 -5.35
C ARG A 117 16.88 6.60 -5.97
N ARG A 118 17.40 7.69 -5.42
CA ARG A 118 18.64 8.31 -5.92
C ARG A 118 19.87 7.45 -5.62
N GLN A 119 19.92 6.83 -4.44
CA GLN A 119 20.94 5.83 -4.12
C GLN A 119 20.86 4.64 -5.08
N TRP A 120 19.64 4.19 -5.41
CA TRP A 120 19.40 3.16 -6.41
C TRP A 120 19.96 3.54 -7.79
N LEU A 121 19.70 4.76 -8.27
CA LEU A 121 20.23 5.26 -9.54
C LEU A 121 21.76 5.29 -9.57
N VAL A 122 22.40 5.70 -8.47
CA VAL A 122 23.87 5.69 -8.35
C VAL A 122 24.41 4.27 -8.45
N ALA A 123 23.83 3.32 -7.71
CA ALA A 123 24.22 1.91 -7.76
C ALA A 123 24.01 1.30 -9.15
N ARG A 124 22.90 1.64 -9.82
CA ARG A 124 22.61 1.22 -11.20
C ARG A 124 23.64 1.78 -12.19
N GLY A 125 24.06 3.03 -12.03
CA GLY A 125 25.12 3.61 -12.87
C GLY A 125 26.45 2.83 -12.78
N HIS A 126 26.81 2.34 -11.59
CA HIS A 126 27.97 1.46 -11.43
C HIS A 126 27.79 0.08 -12.08
N TYR A 127 26.57 -0.48 -12.02
CA TYR A 127 26.23 -1.75 -12.67
C TYR A 127 26.39 -1.66 -14.19
N VAL A 128 25.83 -0.61 -14.80
CA VAL A 128 25.85 -0.43 -16.26
C VAL A 128 27.27 -0.23 -16.80
N GLN A 129 28.16 0.45 -16.06
CA GLN A 129 29.56 0.59 -16.46
C GLN A 129 30.28 -0.75 -16.67
N ARG A 130 29.82 -1.83 -16.04
CA ARG A 130 30.38 -3.18 -16.19
C ARG A 130 29.79 -3.96 -17.37
N ASN A 131 28.63 -3.56 -17.90
CA ASN A 131 27.92 -4.30 -18.94
C ASN A 131 27.60 -3.43 -20.18
N PHE A 132 28.22 -3.76 -21.31
CA PHE A 132 28.13 -2.97 -22.54
C PHE A 132 26.71 -2.88 -23.11
N GLU A 133 25.92 -3.95 -23.06
CA GLU A 133 24.55 -3.96 -23.62
C GLU A 133 23.63 -3.00 -22.83
N THR A 134 23.77 -3.00 -21.51
CA THR A 134 23.01 -2.09 -20.64
C THR A 134 23.39 -0.62 -20.83
N ARG A 135 24.57 -0.34 -21.39
CA ARG A 135 25.06 1.02 -21.61
C ARG A 135 24.28 1.74 -22.70
N MET A 136 23.99 1.07 -23.83
CA MET A 136 23.20 1.70 -24.89
C MET A 136 21.78 2.05 -24.43
N GLN A 137 21.20 1.18 -23.61
CA GLN A 137 19.90 1.46 -23.01
C GLN A 137 19.99 2.65 -22.06
N GLN A 138 20.99 2.70 -21.17
CA GLN A 138 21.15 3.84 -20.28
C GLN A 138 21.37 5.15 -21.04
N ASP A 139 22.20 5.15 -22.09
CA ASP A 139 22.44 6.34 -22.91
C ASP A 139 21.14 6.85 -23.56
N PHE A 140 20.20 5.94 -23.90
CA PHE A 140 18.87 6.30 -24.39
C PHE A 140 17.97 6.87 -23.28
N GLU A 141 17.97 6.25 -22.09
CA GLU A 141 17.22 6.77 -20.92
C GLU A 141 17.70 8.17 -20.53
N ASP A 142 19.02 8.37 -20.45
CA ASP A 142 19.67 9.64 -20.09
C ASP A 142 19.33 10.76 -21.08
N GLN A 143 19.25 10.45 -22.38
CA GLN A 143 18.82 11.43 -23.40
C GLN A 143 17.39 11.93 -23.13
N ILE A 144 16.48 11.03 -22.78
CA ILE A 144 15.09 11.40 -22.45
C ILE A 144 15.08 12.24 -21.17
N TYR A 145 15.77 11.81 -20.11
CA TYR A 145 15.85 12.54 -18.84
C TYR A 145 16.43 13.96 -19.03
N HIS A 146 17.50 14.08 -19.81
CA HIS A 146 18.11 15.38 -20.11
C HIS A 146 17.21 16.31 -20.91
N ALA A 147 16.44 15.79 -21.87
CA ALA A 147 15.53 16.60 -22.67
C ALA A 147 14.42 17.27 -21.83
N TRP A 148 14.01 16.64 -20.73
CA TRP A 148 13.03 17.21 -19.79
C TRP A 148 13.64 18.14 -18.73
N THR A 149 14.90 17.94 -18.35
CA THR A 149 15.57 18.70 -17.28
C THR A 149 16.32 19.95 -17.76
N SER A 150 16.71 20.01 -19.04
CA SER A 150 17.62 21.04 -19.55
C SER A 150 17.06 22.48 -19.66
N ARG A 151 15.80 22.73 -19.26
CA ARG A 151 15.21 24.08 -19.29
C ARG A 151 14.48 24.43 -17.99
N PRO A 152 14.90 25.50 -17.28
CA PRO A 152 14.10 26.03 -16.18
C PRO A 152 12.83 26.65 -16.77
N ILE A 153 11.68 26.05 -16.45
CA ILE A 153 10.38 26.56 -16.88
C ILE A 153 10.05 27.82 -16.06
N PHE A 154 9.61 28.88 -16.75
CA PHE A 154 9.29 30.16 -16.13
C PHE A 154 7.95 30.14 -15.38
N THR A 155 7.98 30.84 -14.26
CA THR A 155 6.95 31.05 -13.23
C THR A 155 5.69 31.78 -13.72
N GLN A 156 4.50 31.30 -13.34
CA GLN A 156 3.54 32.07 -12.53
C GLN A 156 2.32 31.23 -12.11
N THR A 157 2.40 30.66 -10.93
CA THR A 157 1.54 30.87 -9.75
C THR A 157 1.99 29.80 -8.78
N ALA A 158 2.30 30.16 -7.53
CA ALA A 158 2.60 29.17 -6.51
C ALA A 158 1.33 28.34 -6.31
N SER A 159 1.23 27.23 -7.03
CA SER A 159 0.20 26.24 -6.76
C SER A 159 0.49 25.70 -5.37
N GLN A 160 -0.56 25.63 -4.58
CA GLN A 160 -0.52 25.30 -3.17
C GLN A 160 0.28 24.01 -2.94
N CYS A 161 0.98 23.94 -1.80
CA CYS A 161 1.47 22.69 -1.26
C CYS A 161 0.30 21.70 -1.27
N ASN A 162 0.31 20.76 -2.22
CA ASN A 162 -0.73 19.74 -2.26
C ASN A 162 -0.45 18.85 -1.06
N ASP A 163 -1.28 18.96 -0.03
CA ASP A 163 -1.29 18.06 1.14
C ASP A 163 -1.70 16.61 0.77
N GLN A 164 -1.74 16.30 -0.53
CA GLN A 164 -2.12 15.02 -1.08
C GLN A 164 -0.88 14.17 -1.38
N PRO A 165 -0.95 12.84 -1.18
CA PRO A 165 0.15 11.95 -1.50
C PRO A 165 0.41 11.95 -3.01
N SER A 166 1.68 11.99 -3.41
CA SER A 166 2.06 11.92 -4.83
C SER A 166 1.89 10.51 -5.40
N LEU A 167 1.72 10.39 -6.71
CA LEU A 167 1.77 9.09 -7.41
C LEU A 167 3.12 8.42 -7.26
N PHE A 168 4.20 9.18 -7.09
CA PHE A 168 5.52 8.63 -6.80
C PHE A 168 5.57 7.91 -5.43
N ASP A 169 4.92 8.48 -4.41
CA ASP A 169 4.83 7.85 -3.09
C ASP A 169 3.99 6.56 -3.15
N LEU A 170 2.88 6.61 -3.88
CA LEU A 170 2.03 5.44 -4.09
C LEU A 170 2.73 4.35 -4.91
N LEU A 171 3.52 4.73 -5.92
CA LEU A 171 4.35 3.81 -6.71
C LEU A 171 5.32 3.06 -5.81
N THR A 172 6.03 3.78 -4.94
CA THR A 172 6.98 3.17 -4.00
C THR A 172 6.30 2.15 -3.09
N ARG A 173 5.11 2.47 -2.58
CA ARG A 173 4.30 1.54 -1.77
C ARG A 173 3.80 0.34 -2.57
N PHE A 174 3.31 0.56 -3.79
CA PHE A 174 2.87 -0.51 -4.68
C PHE A 174 3.98 -1.53 -4.96
N VAL A 175 5.18 -1.05 -5.28
CA VAL A 175 6.32 -1.94 -5.54
C VAL A 175 6.74 -2.67 -4.26
N SER A 176 6.70 -2.02 -3.09
CA SER A 176 6.95 -2.67 -1.80
C SER A 176 5.96 -3.81 -1.52
N ILE A 177 4.66 -3.55 -1.62
CA ILE A 177 3.61 -4.57 -1.42
C ILE A 177 3.78 -5.72 -2.41
N SER A 178 4.14 -5.39 -3.65
CA SER A 178 4.39 -6.40 -4.70
C SER A 178 5.59 -7.29 -4.36
N ALA A 179 6.66 -6.72 -3.81
CA ALA A 179 7.86 -7.46 -3.39
C ALA A 179 7.52 -8.45 -2.28
N ASP A 180 6.79 -7.98 -1.27
CA ASP A 180 6.37 -8.82 -0.15
C ASP A 180 5.45 -9.96 -0.64
N PHE A 181 4.50 -9.66 -1.52
CA PHE A 181 3.62 -10.68 -2.10
C PHE A 181 4.39 -11.70 -2.97
N SER A 182 5.36 -11.25 -3.77
CA SER A 182 6.20 -12.13 -4.57
C SER A 182 7.04 -13.07 -3.69
N ALA A 183 7.60 -12.53 -2.60
CA ALA A 183 8.34 -13.32 -1.61
C ALA A 183 7.46 -14.36 -0.91
N LEU A 184 6.24 -13.98 -0.53
CA LEU A 184 5.28 -14.87 0.14
C LEU A 184 4.77 -15.98 -0.77
N THR A 185 4.51 -15.69 -2.04
CA THR A 185 3.98 -16.66 -3.01
C THR A 185 5.05 -17.49 -3.71
N GLY A 186 6.30 -17.02 -3.71
CA GLY A 186 7.35 -17.53 -4.59
C GLY A 186 7.04 -17.31 -6.08
N GLN A 187 6.09 -16.43 -6.42
CA GLN A 187 5.71 -16.13 -7.79
C GLN A 187 6.39 -14.85 -8.26
N HIS A 188 7.10 -14.95 -9.38
CA HIS A 188 7.64 -13.77 -10.06
C HIS A 188 6.50 -12.93 -10.67
N PRO A 189 6.71 -11.61 -10.82
CA PRO A 189 5.70 -10.76 -11.42
C PRO A 189 5.33 -11.21 -12.84
N ASN A 190 4.03 -11.26 -13.11
CA ASN A 190 3.51 -11.62 -14.43
C ASN A 190 3.43 -10.40 -15.36
N ASP A 191 3.11 -10.62 -16.64
CA ASP A 191 2.99 -9.54 -17.63
C ASP A 191 2.00 -8.45 -17.21
N LYS A 192 0.87 -8.83 -16.58
CA LYS A 192 -0.15 -7.88 -16.15
C LYS A 192 0.37 -6.94 -15.06
N TRP A 193 1.12 -7.46 -14.09
CA TRP A 193 1.78 -6.63 -13.09
C TRP A 193 2.78 -5.69 -13.74
N MET A 194 3.61 -6.18 -14.68
CA MET A 194 4.63 -5.35 -15.32
C MET A 194 4.01 -4.20 -16.10
N GLU A 195 2.90 -4.43 -16.81
CA GLU A 195 2.13 -3.41 -17.52
C GLU A 195 1.59 -2.32 -16.57
N ILE A 196 0.97 -2.73 -15.46
CA ILE A 196 0.46 -1.80 -14.44
C ILE A 196 1.59 -1.00 -13.81
N ALA A 197 2.70 -1.65 -13.46
CA ALA A 197 3.87 -0.98 -12.89
C ALA A 197 4.47 0.04 -13.86
N CYS A 198 4.59 -0.30 -15.15
CA CYS A 198 5.09 0.63 -16.17
C CYS A 198 4.15 1.80 -16.44
N GLU A 199 2.83 1.55 -16.46
CA GLU A 199 1.86 2.64 -16.54
C GLU A 199 1.87 3.51 -15.28
N PHE A 200 2.06 2.93 -14.09
CA PHE A 200 2.25 3.68 -12.85
C PHE A 200 3.46 4.61 -12.94
N MET A 201 4.62 4.10 -13.37
CA MET A 201 5.83 4.91 -13.58
C MET A 201 5.56 6.07 -14.55
N LEU A 202 4.82 5.84 -15.63
CA LEU A 202 4.43 6.87 -16.59
C LEU A 202 3.50 7.93 -15.97
N GLN A 203 2.46 7.51 -15.23
CA GLN A 203 1.53 8.43 -14.56
C GLN A 203 2.23 9.27 -13.49
N ALA A 204 3.09 8.65 -12.67
CA ALA A 204 3.90 9.34 -11.68
C ALA A 204 4.86 10.36 -12.31
N SER A 205 5.45 9.99 -13.45
CA SER A 205 6.32 10.88 -14.23
C SER A 205 5.56 12.07 -14.81
N MET A 206 4.37 11.86 -15.34
CA MET A 206 3.53 12.94 -15.86
C MET A 206 3.11 13.91 -14.75
N GLU A 207 2.72 13.40 -13.57
CA GLU A 207 2.43 14.23 -12.40
C GLU A 207 3.66 15.03 -11.95
N ALA A 208 4.83 14.39 -11.89
CA ALA A 208 6.08 15.04 -11.53
C ALA A 208 6.46 16.16 -12.51
N LEU A 209 6.35 15.91 -13.82
CA LEU A 209 6.63 16.89 -14.87
C LEU A 209 5.63 18.05 -14.85
N GLN A 210 4.33 17.78 -14.67
CA GLN A 210 3.30 18.81 -14.51
C GLN A 210 3.55 19.69 -13.28
N SER A 211 3.92 19.07 -12.16
CA SER A 211 4.24 19.79 -10.92
C SER A 211 5.45 20.72 -11.12
N ARG A 212 6.47 20.27 -11.86
CA ARG A 212 7.67 21.08 -12.19
C ARG A 212 7.39 22.20 -13.18
N LEU A 213 6.42 22.04 -14.09
CA LEU A 213 5.99 23.12 -14.99
C LEU A 213 5.32 24.27 -14.22
N GLY A 214 4.68 23.99 -13.08
CA GLY A 214 3.99 24.98 -12.24
C GLY A 214 4.81 25.52 -11.05
N ALA A 215 5.75 24.74 -10.53
CA ALA A 215 6.54 25.09 -9.34
C ALA A 215 7.81 25.88 -9.67
N GLY A 216 8.18 26.82 -8.80
CA GLY A 216 9.49 27.50 -8.86
C GLY A 216 10.67 26.57 -8.51
N ILE A 217 11.85 27.15 -8.29
CA ILE A 217 13.21 26.54 -8.21
C ILE A 217 13.41 25.50 -7.05
N TYR A 218 12.37 24.91 -6.47
CA TYR A 218 12.48 23.83 -5.48
C TYR A 218 12.68 22.46 -6.16
N GLU A 219 13.73 22.35 -6.97
CA GLU A 219 13.97 21.20 -7.85
C GLU A 219 14.41 19.93 -7.09
N LYS A 220 15.00 20.10 -5.90
CA LYS A 220 15.62 18.97 -5.17
C LYS A 220 14.62 18.12 -4.37
N THR A 221 13.45 18.67 -4.04
CA THR A 221 12.43 18.02 -3.20
C THR A 221 11.30 17.38 -3.99
N GLN A 222 11.32 17.44 -5.33
CA GLN A 222 10.32 16.82 -6.18
C GLN A 222 10.93 15.63 -6.94
N PRO A 223 10.15 14.55 -7.16
CA PRO A 223 10.59 13.45 -8.00
C PRO A 223 10.93 13.95 -9.40
N GLY A 224 12.04 13.45 -9.94
CA GLY A 224 12.41 13.54 -11.34
C GLY A 224 11.81 12.41 -12.16
N LEU A 225 12.03 12.50 -13.47
CA LEU A 225 11.65 11.43 -14.39
C LEU A 225 12.50 10.16 -14.16
N ASP A 226 13.79 10.37 -13.91
CA ASP A 226 14.75 9.35 -13.48
C ASP A 226 14.32 8.70 -12.16
N ASP A 227 13.91 9.49 -11.16
CA ASP A 227 13.41 8.97 -9.87
C ASP A 227 12.21 8.02 -10.08
N CYS A 228 11.27 8.36 -10.99
CA CYS A 228 10.08 7.55 -11.26
C CYS A 228 10.38 6.25 -12.00
N PHE A 229 11.42 6.21 -12.82
CA PHE A 229 11.85 5.03 -13.60
C PHE A 229 13.05 4.28 -12.98
N ALA A 230 13.41 4.62 -11.74
CA ALA A 230 14.49 4.01 -10.96
C ALA A 230 14.13 2.62 -10.38
N TRP A 231 13.55 1.75 -11.22
CA TRP A 231 13.08 0.41 -10.84
C TRP A 231 13.64 -0.63 -11.80
N GLY A 232 14.38 -1.58 -11.26
CA GLY A 232 15.10 -2.58 -12.05
C GLY A 232 15.96 -3.49 -11.18
N TYR A 233 16.76 -4.35 -11.79
CA TYR A 233 17.70 -5.22 -11.06
C TYR A 233 19.09 -4.58 -10.96
N ILE A 234 19.68 -4.65 -9.77
CA ILE A 234 21.08 -4.32 -9.49
C ILE A 234 21.77 -5.56 -8.93
N SER A 235 23.02 -5.81 -9.31
CA SER A 235 23.77 -6.94 -8.76
C SER A 235 23.96 -6.81 -7.24
N ASP A 236 23.84 -7.93 -6.53
CA ASP A 236 23.88 -8.00 -5.07
C ASP A 236 25.18 -7.42 -4.48
N ASP A 237 26.29 -7.40 -5.24
CA ASP A 237 27.57 -6.82 -4.80
C ASP A 237 27.60 -5.28 -4.78
N LEU A 238 26.63 -4.63 -5.43
CA LEU A 238 26.50 -3.17 -5.50
C LEU A 238 25.42 -2.64 -4.55
N LEU A 239 24.62 -3.53 -3.94
CA LEU A 239 23.66 -3.15 -2.92
C LEU A 239 24.39 -3.00 -1.58
N TYR A 240 24.57 -1.75 -1.15
CA TYR A 240 25.18 -1.42 0.15
C TYR A 240 24.26 -1.70 1.35
N ALA A 241 23.03 -2.13 1.12
CA ALA A 241 22.00 -2.22 2.13
C ALA A 241 21.89 -3.64 2.70
N ASP A 242 22.17 -3.79 3.99
CA ASP A 242 21.74 -4.93 4.82
C ASP A 242 20.21 -4.89 5.10
N ASP A 243 19.46 -4.24 4.21
CA ASP A 243 18.03 -4.06 4.33
C ASP A 243 17.32 -5.15 3.52
N GLU A 244 16.68 -6.06 4.24
CA GLU A 244 15.88 -7.15 3.70
C GLU A 244 14.87 -6.65 2.65
N GLN A 245 14.24 -5.48 2.88
CA GLN A 245 13.27 -4.92 1.95
C GLN A 245 13.91 -4.59 0.60
N THR A 246 15.13 -4.05 0.61
CA THR A 246 15.87 -3.72 -0.61
C THR A 246 16.20 -4.97 -1.41
N GLY A 247 16.50 -6.09 -0.73
CA GLY A 247 16.67 -7.41 -1.37
C GLY A 247 15.40 -7.90 -2.05
N LEU A 248 14.27 -7.91 -1.34
CA LEU A 248 12.97 -8.32 -1.89
C LEU A 248 12.57 -7.45 -3.09
N LEU A 249 12.80 -6.15 -3.01
CA LEU A 249 12.56 -5.21 -4.11
C LEU A 249 13.43 -5.53 -5.34
N ASN A 250 14.70 -5.88 -5.13
CA ASN A 250 15.60 -6.25 -6.22
C ASN A 250 15.17 -7.56 -6.91
N ASP A 251 14.68 -8.52 -6.11
CA ASP A 251 14.26 -9.84 -6.57
C ASP A 251 13.03 -9.80 -7.49
N LEU A 252 12.17 -8.78 -7.36
CA LEU A 252 11.05 -8.56 -8.29
C LEU A 252 11.50 -8.44 -9.75
N PHE A 253 12.67 -7.83 -9.98
CA PHE A 253 13.16 -7.52 -11.32
C PHE A 253 14.19 -8.54 -11.81
N ARG A 254 14.57 -9.50 -10.95
CA ARG A 254 15.55 -10.56 -11.26
C ARG A 254 14.98 -11.49 -12.33
N ASN A 255 15.81 -11.82 -13.31
CA ASN A 255 15.48 -12.81 -14.33
C ASN A 255 15.39 -14.20 -13.68
N PRO A 256 14.23 -14.89 -13.76
CA PRO A 256 14.07 -16.21 -13.16
C PRO A 256 14.96 -17.29 -13.80
N GLU A 257 15.39 -17.09 -15.06
CA GLU A 257 16.20 -18.08 -15.78
C GLU A 257 17.69 -18.00 -15.42
N THR A 258 18.22 -16.78 -15.30
CA THR A 258 19.66 -16.56 -15.06
C THR A 258 19.98 -16.26 -13.59
N GLY A 259 19.03 -15.69 -12.85
CA GLY A 259 19.18 -15.30 -11.44
C GLY A 259 20.15 -14.14 -11.18
N THR A 260 20.84 -13.63 -12.20
CA THR A 260 21.94 -12.66 -12.08
C THR A 260 21.77 -11.44 -12.99
N THR A 261 20.68 -11.34 -13.74
CA THR A 261 20.40 -10.22 -14.64
C THR A 261 18.98 -9.73 -14.45
N GLU A 262 18.69 -8.53 -14.95
CA GLU A 262 17.32 -8.06 -15.06
C GLU A 262 16.53 -8.94 -16.04
N GLY A 263 15.25 -9.16 -15.75
CA GLY A 263 14.34 -9.86 -16.67
C GLY A 263 14.17 -9.07 -17.98
N PRO A 264 14.47 -9.64 -19.16
CA PRO A 264 14.45 -8.90 -20.42
C PRO A 264 13.05 -8.36 -20.78
N ARG A 265 12.00 -9.05 -20.34
CA ARG A 265 10.62 -8.60 -20.50
C ARG A 265 10.35 -7.29 -19.76
N TRP A 266 10.79 -7.19 -18.51
CA TRP A 266 10.70 -5.97 -17.70
C TRP A 266 11.50 -4.83 -18.35
N THR A 267 12.76 -5.10 -18.70
CA THR A 267 13.66 -4.14 -19.35
C THR A 267 13.03 -3.52 -20.59
N ASN A 268 12.47 -4.35 -21.48
CA ASN A 268 11.85 -3.91 -22.73
C ASN A 268 10.57 -3.10 -22.47
N LEU A 269 9.72 -3.54 -21.55
CA LEU A 269 8.46 -2.85 -21.25
C LEU A 269 8.71 -1.49 -20.59
N ARG A 270 9.65 -1.42 -19.64
CA ARG A 270 10.08 -0.18 -19.00
C ARG A 270 10.62 0.81 -20.04
N ALA A 271 11.46 0.36 -20.96
CA ALA A 271 11.99 1.19 -22.05
C ALA A 271 10.88 1.67 -23.01
N GLN A 272 9.89 0.81 -23.32
CA GLN A 272 8.75 1.17 -24.15
C GLN A 272 7.94 2.32 -23.54
N TYR A 273 7.56 2.22 -22.26
CA TYR A 273 6.81 3.28 -21.58
C TYR A 273 7.64 4.56 -21.42
N LEU A 274 8.94 4.46 -21.14
CA LEU A 274 9.80 5.62 -21.07
C LEU A 274 9.94 6.33 -22.43
N SER A 275 9.96 5.58 -23.53
CA SER A 275 10.03 6.14 -24.89
C SER A 275 8.82 7.02 -25.24
N GLU A 276 7.67 6.84 -24.58
CA GLU A 276 6.51 7.74 -24.71
C GLU A 276 6.84 9.15 -24.21
N LEU A 277 7.84 9.32 -23.37
CA LEU A 277 8.29 10.64 -22.92
C LEU A 277 9.40 11.22 -23.81
N SER A 278 9.80 10.54 -24.89
CA SER A 278 10.81 11.06 -25.80
C SER A 278 10.35 12.36 -26.46
N ILE A 279 11.18 13.40 -26.33
CA ILE A 279 11.02 14.72 -26.95
C ILE A 279 12.37 15.18 -27.51
N ALA A 280 12.35 16.09 -28.49
CA ALA A 280 13.60 16.71 -28.94
C ALA A 280 14.18 17.64 -27.85
N PHE A 281 15.51 17.77 -27.85
CA PHE A 281 16.24 18.49 -26.80
C PHE A 281 15.92 19.99 -26.72
N ASP A 282 15.53 20.59 -27.85
CA ASP A 282 15.28 22.03 -28.00
C ASP A 282 13.78 22.42 -27.94
N VAL A 283 12.92 21.46 -27.57
CA VAL A 283 11.46 21.61 -27.54
C VAL A 283 11.02 22.75 -26.62
N SER A 284 10.09 23.56 -27.09
CA SER A 284 9.53 24.68 -26.32
C SER A 284 8.69 24.19 -25.13
N ALA A 285 8.55 24.99 -24.07
CA ALA A 285 7.69 24.65 -22.92
C ALA A 285 6.23 24.40 -23.35
N GLN A 286 5.72 25.13 -24.34
CA GLN A 286 4.39 24.90 -24.91
C GLN A 286 4.30 23.51 -25.54
N SER A 287 5.32 23.10 -26.29
CA SER A 287 5.37 21.78 -26.91
C SER A 287 5.52 20.66 -25.88
N GLN A 288 6.22 20.89 -24.76
CA GLN A 288 6.26 19.97 -23.61
C GLN A 288 4.88 19.81 -22.98
N ALA A 289 4.18 20.90 -22.69
CA ALA A 289 2.80 20.87 -22.17
C ALA A 289 1.86 20.13 -23.12
N CYS A 290 1.89 20.43 -24.43
CA CYS A 290 1.10 19.71 -25.42
C CYS A 290 1.46 18.22 -25.51
N ARG A 291 2.71 17.82 -25.24
CA ARG A 291 3.08 16.39 -25.17
C ARG A 291 2.42 15.73 -23.97
N LEU A 292 2.47 16.35 -22.80
CA LEU A 292 1.82 15.84 -21.60
C LEU A 292 0.29 15.73 -21.78
N ASP A 293 -0.35 16.72 -22.40
CA ASP A 293 -1.78 16.66 -22.70
C ASP A 293 -2.12 15.48 -23.63
N ARG A 294 -1.30 15.23 -24.65
CA ARG A 294 -1.49 14.07 -25.54
C ARG A 294 -1.32 12.75 -24.80
N LEU A 295 -0.36 12.67 -23.88
CA LEU A 295 -0.15 11.48 -23.06
C LEU A 295 -1.31 11.27 -22.08
N ALA A 296 -1.84 12.33 -21.46
CA ALA A 296 -3.00 12.25 -20.58
C ALA A 296 -4.26 11.75 -21.31
N ASN A 297 -4.40 12.09 -22.59
CA ASN A 297 -5.48 11.55 -23.43
C ASN A 297 -5.23 10.08 -23.84
N LYS A 298 -3.96 9.70 -24.08
CA LYS A 298 -3.58 8.33 -24.47
C LYS A 298 -3.63 7.35 -23.30
N TYR A 299 -3.30 7.81 -22.10
CA TYR A 299 -3.27 7.07 -20.84
C TYR A 299 -4.15 7.77 -19.81
N PRO A 300 -5.49 7.66 -19.91
CA PRO A 300 -6.40 8.32 -18.99
C PRO A 300 -6.21 7.82 -17.55
N LEU A 301 -6.03 8.75 -16.61
CA LEU A 301 -5.81 8.44 -15.20
C LEU A 301 -6.92 7.55 -14.61
N ALA A 302 -8.18 7.79 -14.99
CA ALA A 302 -9.33 7.03 -14.49
C ALA A 302 -9.25 5.55 -14.88
N SER A 303 -8.94 5.26 -16.16
CA SER A 303 -8.79 3.88 -16.66
C SER A 303 -7.61 3.17 -16.00
N TYR A 304 -6.50 3.89 -15.80
CA TYR A 304 -5.36 3.37 -15.06
C TYR A 304 -5.72 3.02 -13.60
N GLN A 305 -6.38 3.93 -12.88
CA GLN A 305 -6.78 3.72 -11.50
C GLN A 305 -7.73 2.53 -11.34
N GLU A 306 -8.71 2.38 -12.24
CA GLU A 306 -9.60 1.21 -12.28
C GLU A 306 -8.79 -0.09 -12.45
N GLY A 307 -7.85 -0.12 -13.41
CA GLY A 307 -6.98 -1.26 -13.64
C GLY A 307 -6.09 -1.60 -12.44
N LEU A 308 -5.53 -0.59 -11.78
CA LEU A 308 -4.70 -0.72 -10.58
C LEU A 308 -5.51 -1.28 -9.41
N VAL A 309 -6.69 -0.73 -9.14
CA VAL A 309 -7.58 -1.18 -8.05
C VAL A 309 -8.04 -2.61 -8.28
N SER A 310 -8.46 -2.94 -9.51
CA SER A 310 -8.87 -4.29 -9.89
C SER A 310 -7.73 -5.31 -9.71
N PHE A 311 -6.51 -4.93 -10.09
CA PHE A 311 -5.33 -5.76 -9.87
C PHE A 311 -5.03 -5.96 -8.38
N MET A 312 -4.99 -4.88 -7.60
CA MET A 312 -4.74 -4.95 -6.15
C MET A 312 -5.80 -5.78 -5.43
N ALA A 313 -7.08 -5.67 -5.83
CA ALA A 313 -8.15 -6.50 -5.29
C ALA A 313 -7.93 -7.99 -5.62
N SER A 314 -7.46 -8.29 -6.83
CA SER A 314 -7.13 -9.66 -7.23
C SER A 314 -5.97 -10.24 -6.41
N VAL A 315 -4.91 -9.45 -6.21
CA VAL A 315 -3.76 -9.82 -5.35
C VAL A 315 -4.21 -10.06 -3.91
N TRP A 316 -5.01 -9.15 -3.36
CA TRP A 316 -5.52 -9.26 -1.99
C TRP A 316 -6.45 -10.47 -1.82
N ASN A 317 -7.32 -10.76 -2.79
CA ASN A 317 -8.17 -11.95 -2.76
C ASN A 317 -7.34 -13.25 -2.78
N ILE A 318 -6.29 -13.32 -3.62
CA ILE A 318 -5.38 -14.47 -3.62
C ILE A 318 -4.70 -14.63 -2.26
N TYR A 319 -4.22 -13.52 -1.70
CA TYR A 319 -3.61 -13.49 -0.38
C TYR A 319 -4.55 -14.03 0.71
N CYS A 320 -5.79 -13.55 0.77
CA CYS A 320 -6.78 -13.98 1.76
C CYS A 320 -7.25 -15.42 1.58
N GLU A 321 -7.36 -15.93 0.34
CA GLU A 321 -7.85 -17.28 0.09
C GLU A 321 -6.75 -18.36 0.18
N GLN A 322 -5.48 -18.01 -0.10
CA GLN A 322 -4.41 -19.00 -0.26
C GLN A 322 -3.28 -18.90 0.78
N LEU A 323 -3.04 -17.74 1.37
CA LEU A 323 -1.85 -17.50 2.20
C LEU A 323 -2.22 -17.10 3.64
N GLY A 324 -2.72 -15.88 3.82
CA GLY A 324 -3.00 -15.31 5.15
C GLY A 324 -4.31 -15.80 5.75
N GLY A 325 -5.17 -16.44 4.96
CA GLY A 325 -6.50 -16.82 5.39
C GLY A 325 -7.42 -15.62 5.64
N LYS A 326 -8.70 -15.91 5.86
CA LYS A 326 -9.68 -14.92 6.31
C LYS A 326 -9.68 -14.82 7.84
N PRO A 327 -9.92 -13.64 8.43
CA PRO A 327 -10.07 -13.52 9.88
C PRO A 327 -11.16 -14.46 10.41
N VAL A 328 -10.96 -15.02 11.60
CA VAL A 328 -11.86 -16.02 12.20
C VAL A 328 -13.31 -15.52 12.26
N LEU A 329 -13.52 -14.28 12.68
CA LEU A 329 -14.88 -13.70 12.74
C LEU A 329 -15.54 -13.59 11.37
N LEU A 330 -14.77 -13.36 10.31
CA LEU A 330 -15.30 -13.34 8.95
C LEU A 330 -15.68 -14.75 8.49
N GLN A 331 -14.87 -15.76 8.81
CA GLN A 331 -15.21 -17.14 8.48
C GLN A 331 -16.53 -17.56 9.17
N ILE A 332 -16.72 -17.17 10.45
CA ILE A 332 -17.96 -17.41 11.19
C ILE A 332 -19.15 -16.71 10.50
N GLU A 333 -18.98 -15.47 10.05
CA GLU A 333 -19.99 -14.73 9.26
C GLU A 333 -20.33 -15.47 7.94
N GLU A 334 -19.33 -16.07 7.29
CA GLU A 334 -19.47 -16.88 6.07
C GLU A 334 -20.06 -18.29 6.34
N GLY A 335 -20.26 -18.66 7.61
CA GLY A 335 -20.88 -19.92 8.01
C GLY A 335 -19.93 -21.12 8.01
N HIS A 336 -18.62 -20.89 8.20
CA HIS A 336 -17.63 -21.96 8.29
C HIS A 336 -16.41 -21.57 9.14
N LEU A 337 -15.56 -22.53 9.51
CA LEU A 337 -14.23 -22.28 10.10
C LEU A 337 -13.21 -23.16 9.39
N LYS A 338 -12.82 -22.75 8.18
CA LYS A 338 -11.86 -23.46 7.32
C LYS A 338 -10.53 -23.72 8.02
N THR A 339 -10.07 -22.77 8.84
CA THR A 339 -8.83 -22.91 9.62
C THR A 339 -8.86 -24.07 10.62
N LEU A 340 -10.06 -24.48 11.05
CA LEU A 340 -10.28 -25.61 11.95
C LEU A 340 -10.89 -26.83 11.24
N GLY A 341 -11.08 -26.75 9.91
CA GLY A 341 -11.74 -27.79 9.11
C GLY A 341 -13.23 -27.98 9.43
N LEU A 342 -13.88 -27.02 10.10
CA LEU A 342 -15.29 -27.11 10.47
C LEU A 342 -16.16 -26.49 9.38
N GLU A 343 -16.87 -27.33 8.63
CA GLU A 343 -17.77 -26.91 7.57
C GLU A 343 -19.13 -27.63 7.66
N GLY A 344 -20.16 -27.02 7.08
CA GLY A 344 -21.50 -27.60 6.97
C GLY A 344 -22.09 -28.02 8.32
N ARG A 345 -22.42 -29.30 8.48
CA ARG A 345 -23.09 -29.82 9.68
C ARG A 345 -22.23 -29.70 10.94
N GLU A 346 -20.92 -29.88 10.83
CA GLU A 346 -20.02 -29.77 12.00
C GLU A 346 -19.96 -28.35 12.52
N PHE A 347 -19.97 -27.37 11.61
CA PHE A 347 -20.08 -25.95 11.96
C PHE A 347 -21.44 -25.64 12.61
N ASP A 348 -22.54 -26.17 12.09
CA ASP A 348 -23.86 -26.00 12.72
C ASP A 348 -23.91 -26.56 14.15
N GLU A 349 -23.38 -27.76 14.36
CA GLU A 349 -23.29 -28.39 15.69
C GLU A 349 -22.39 -27.58 16.63
N PHE A 350 -21.30 -26.99 16.11
CA PHE A 350 -20.47 -26.05 16.84
C PHE A 350 -21.26 -24.79 17.23
N MET A 351 -21.97 -24.15 16.30
CA MET A 351 -22.75 -22.92 16.55
C MET A 351 -23.86 -23.13 17.59
N VAL A 352 -24.52 -24.29 17.58
CA VAL A 352 -25.48 -24.67 18.63
C VAL A 352 -24.79 -24.83 19.97
N ARG A 353 -23.61 -25.48 20.01
CA ARG A 353 -22.85 -25.71 21.24
C ARG A 353 -22.35 -24.41 21.88
N VAL A 354 -21.96 -23.44 21.06
CA VAL A 354 -21.53 -22.11 21.53
C VAL A 354 -22.69 -21.13 21.72
N GLY A 355 -23.94 -21.57 21.54
CA GLY A 355 -25.13 -20.77 21.80
C GLY A 355 -25.39 -19.65 20.80
N LEU A 356 -24.79 -19.71 19.60
CA LEU A 356 -24.98 -18.72 18.53
C LEU A 356 -26.10 -19.09 17.55
N LYS A 357 -26.64 -20.32 17.64
CA LYS A 357 -27.78 -20.79 16.86
C LYS A 357 -28.74 -21.54 17.77
N ASP A 358 -30.04 -21.26 17.63
CA ASP A 358 -31.07 -21.99 18.35
C ASP A 358 -31.05 -23.46 17.90
N GLY A 359 -30.59 -24.34 18.78
CA GLY A 359 -30.85 -25.77 18.61
C GLY A 359 -32.34 -26.04 18.84
N GLU A 360 -32.87 -27.14 18.30
CA GLU A 360 -34.22 -27.64 18.60
C GLU A 360 -34.42 -28.03 20.10
N GLY A 361 -33.62 -27.49 21.03
CA GLY A 361 -33.70 -27.72 22.47
C GLY A 361 -32.82 -26.83 23.37
N GLY A 362 -32.54 -25.55 23.05
CA GLY A 362 -31.75 -24.66 23.94
C GLY A 362 -32.34 -23.24 24.04
N ILE A 363 -32.92 -22.81 25.17
CA ILE A 363 -32.34 -22.21 26.41
C ILE A 363 -31.99 -20.70 26.34
N LEU A 364 -32.15 -19.98 25.22
CA LEU A 364 -31.95 -18.52 25.21
C LEU A 364 -33.22 -17.71 24.90
N ASN A 365 -34.18 -17.74 25.84
CA ASN A 365 -35.14 -16.63 25.97
C ASN A 365 -34.45 -15.47 26.70
N LEU A 366 -33.83 -14.56 25.95
CA LEU A 366 -33.26 -13.31 26.47
C LEU A 366 -34.39 -12.39 26.97
N HIS A 367 -34.68 -12.47 28.27
CA HIS A 367 -35.41 -11.44 28.99
C HIS A 367 -34.45 -10.28 29.29
N LEU A 368 -34.56 -9.19 28.52
CA LEU A 368 -33.86 -7.93 28.76
C LEU A 368 -34.40 -7.26 30.03
N GLY A 369 -33.65 -7.37 31.12
CA GLY A 369 -33.79 -6.56 32.33
C GLY A 369 -32.57 -5.67 32.50
N MET A 370 -32.78 -4.36 32.42
CA MET A 370 -31.81 -3.30 32.72
C MET A 370 -31.37 -3.35 34.18
N ASP A 371 -30.10 -3.03 34.46
CA ASP A 371 -29.75 -1.99 35.44
C ASP A 371 -28.26 -1.61 35.39
N LEU A 372 -28.03 -0.33 35.66
CA LEU A 372 -26.79 0.45 35.56
C LEU A 372 -26.06 0.55 36.92
N ASP A 373 -24.83 1.08 36.84
CA ASP A 373 -23.93 1.61 37.89
C ASP A 373 -23.02 0.62 38.65
N CYS A 374 -21.68 0.76 38.54
CA CYS A 374 -20.86 1.75 39.27
C CYS A 374 -19.34 1.58 39.02
N VAL A 375 -18.60 2.67 39.24
CA VAL A 375 -17.17 2.95 38.97
C VAL A 375 -16.27 2.67 40.18
N GLN A 376 -14.98 2.28 40.01
CA GLN A 376 -13.80 2.92 40.68
C GLN A 376 -12.41 2.34 40.33
N ARG A 377 -11.37 3.19 40.49
CA ARG A 377 -9.98 3.18 39.96
C ARG A 377 -8.89 2.59 40.89
N GLY A 378 -7.82 2.07 40.26
CA GLY A 378 -6.39 2.40 40.50
C GLY A 378 -5.52 1.39 41.29
N PRO A 379 -4.17 1.54 41.35
CA PRO A 379 -3.19 2.15 40.45
C PRO A 379 -1.98 1.22 40.08
N GLY A 380 -1.02 1.74 39.31
CA GLY A 380 -0.05 1.02 38.45
C GLY A 380 1.26 0.48 39.04
N VAL A 381 2.04 -0.18 38.17
CA VAL A 381 3.45 -0.57 38.34
C VAL A 381 4.15 -0.62 36.95
N GLN A 382 5.36 -0.07 36.84
CA GLN A 382 6.28 -0.19 35.69
C GLN A 382 7.13 -1.47 35.78
N PRO A 383 7.64 -2.03 34.67
CA PRO A 383 9.08 -1.83 34.40
C PRO A 383 9.50 -1.74 32.92
N GLN A 384 10.75 -1.29 32.75
CA GLN A 384 11.57 -1.13 31.54
C GLN A 384 11.94 -2.45 30.85
N GLY A 385 12.25 -2.36 29.53
CA GLY A 385 13.28 -3.19 28.89
C GLY A 385 12.93 -3.77 27.50
N ASP A 386 13.45 -3.12 26.45
CA ASP A 386 13.43 -3.45 25.01
C ASP A 386 14.00 -4.86 24.67
N PRO A 387 13.67 -5.51 23.51
CA PRO A 387 14.24 -5.08 22.23
C PRO A 387 13.32 -5.18 20.98
N ARG A 388 13.38 -4.12 20.15
CA ARG A 388 13.30 -4.13 18.67
C ARG A 388 12.04 -4.71 18.02
N THR A 389 10.98 -3.92 18.06
CA THR A 389 9.89 -3.95 17.08
C THR A 389 10.09 -2.84 16.05
N ARG A 390 9.77 -3.11 14.77
CA ARG A 390 9.60 -2.07 13.75
C ARG A 390 8.45 -1.16 14.20
N VAL A 391 8.76 -0.10 14.94
CA VAL A 391 7.79 0.95 15.26
C VAL A 391 7.58 1.79 14.01
N ARG A 392 6.62 1.38 13.17
CA ARG A 392 6.06 2.28 12.15
C ARG A 392 4.94 3.09 12.84
N PRO A 393 4.99 4.43 12.82
CA PRO A 393 3.89 5.22 13.31
C PRO A 393 2.69 5.02 12.38
N SER A 394 1.55 4.62 12.94
CA SER A 394 0.25 4.58 12.27
C SER A 394 -0.04 5.93 11.61
N ILE A 395 -0.63 5.92 10.41
CA ILE A 395 -1.11 7.14 9.73
C ILE A 395 -2.09 7.88 10.62
#